data_AF-A0A927SG21-F1
#
_entry.id   AF-A0A927SG21-F1
#
_cell.length_a   1.000
_cell.length_b   1.000
_cell.length_c   1.000
_cell.angle_alpha   90.00
_cell.angle_beta   90.00
_cell.angle_gamma   90.00
#
_symmetry.space_group_name_H-M   'P 1'
#
loop_
_entity.id
_entity.type
_entity.pdbx_description
1 polymer ?
#
loop_
_entity_poly.entity_id
_entity_poly.type
_entity_poly.pdbx_seq_one_letter_code
_entity_poly.pdbx_strand_id
1 'polypeptide(L)'
;MDHTLALRSLIDEYLCQVDQLLRDAKPSDGLLGMGKAPQHDPCHEAFDQQVEACLSSAAAQELSSSEASNLAEILLFSEKLRDVPLCAGWMLIAVHRHCLLLVPLLTAQAAADLYERYRKAYPIHRRLPVQRELLKALQQRIKLAGD
;
A
#
# COMPACT_ATOMS: atom_id res chain seq x y z
N MET A 1 7.38 15.87 10.83
CA MET A 1 6.27 15.76 9.86
C MET A 1 5.39 14.61 10.32
N ASP A 2 4.07 14.76 10.34
CA ASP A 2 3.19 13.63 10.66
C ASP A 2 3.06 12.73 9.43
N HIS A 3 3.81 11.64 9.40
CA HIS A 3 3.82 10.66 8.31
C HIS A 3 2.48 9.95 8.15
N THR A 4 1.71 9.82 9.22
CA THR A 4 0.38 9.20 9.18
C THR A 4 -0.57 10.08 8.37
N LEU A 5 -0.58 11.38 8.68
CA LEU A 5 -1.39 12.34 7.95
C LEU A 5 -0.92 12.45 6.50
N ALA A 6 0.39 12.52 6.27
CA ALA A 6 0.97 12.59 4.93
C ALA A 6 0.56 11.39 4.07
N LEU A 7 0.68 10.16 4.59
CA LEU A 7 0.29 8.95 3.86
C LEU A 7 -1.20 8.92 3.52
N ARG A 8 -2.06 9.36 4.45
CA ARG A 8 -3.51 9.45 4.20
C ARG A 8 -3.80 10.45 3.08
N SER A 9 -3.17 11.63 3.12
CA SER A 9 -3.32 12.63 2.06
C SER A 9 -2.87 12.09 0.70
N LEU A 10 -1.74 11.38 0.62
CA LEU A 10 -1.28 10.76 -0.63
C LEU A 10 -2.30 9.77 -1.21
N ILE A 11 -2.90 8.94 -0.36
CA ILE A 11 -3.93 7.98 -0.76
C ILE A 11 -5.20 8.70 -1.23
N ASP A 12 -5.63 9.73 -0.51
CA ASP A 12 -6.83 10.51 -0.83
C ASP A 12 -6.65 11.30 -2.15
N GLU A 13 -5.50 11.94 -2.33
CA GLU A 13 -5.14 12.65 -3.55
C GLU A 13 -5.05 11.72 -4.75
N TYR A 14 -4.42 10.55 -4.58
CA TYR A 14 -4.36 9.53 -5.62
C TYR A 14 -5.76 9.07 -6.06
N LEU A 15 -6.63 8.73 -5.10
CA LEU A 15 -7.99 8.30 -5.41
C LEU A 15 -8.80 9.40 -6.11
N CYS A 16 -8.65 10.66 -5.68
CA CYS A 16 -9.28 11.80 -6.33
C CYS A 16 -8.81 11.97 -7.79
N GLN A 17 -7.50 11.79 -8.05
CA GLN A 17 -6.95 11.82 -9.40
C GLN A 17 -7.50 10.68 -10.27
N VAL A 18 -7.56 9.45 -9.75
CA VAL A 18 -8.12 8.30 -10.50
C VAL A 18 -9.61 8.51 -10.78
N ASP A 19 -10.37 8.99 -9.82
CA ASP A 19 -11.80 9.28 -10.03
C ASP A 19 -12.00 10.35 -11.11
N GLN A 20 -11.14 11.37 -11.15
CA GLN A 20 -11.19 12.38 -12.19
C GLN A 20 -10.83 11.81 -13.56
N LEU A 21 -9.77 10.99 -13.64
CA LEU A 21 -9.39 10.29 -14.87
C LEU A 21 -10.51 9.42 -15.42
N LEU A 22 -11.23 8.72 -14.56
CA LEU A 22 -12.36 7.87 -14.97
C LEU A 22 -13.57 8.68 -15.42
N ARG A 23 -13.83 9.84 -14.81
CA ARG A 23 -14.89 10.77 -15.25
C ARG A 23 -14.59 11.40 -16.61
N ASP A 24 -13.32 11.69 -16.89
CA ASP A 24 -12.88 12.35 -18.12
C ASP A 24 -12.61 11.36 -19.26
N ALA A 25 -12.55 10.05 -18.97
CA ALA A 25 -12.32 9.00 -19.94
C ALA A 25 -13.44 8.95 -20.99
N LYS A 26 -13.05 9.01 -22.27
CA LYS A 26 -13.99 8.89 -23.38
C LYS A 26 -14.26 7.42 -23.70
N PRO A 27 -15.46 7.07 -24.22
CA PRO A 27 -15.76 5.69 -24.64
C PRO A 27 -14.82 5.13 -25.72
N SER A 28 -14.13 6.01 -26.46
CA SER A 28 -13.13 5.64 -27.46
C SER A 28 -11.74 5.36 -26.88
N ASP A 29 -11.48 5.73 -25.63
CA ASP A 29 -10.17 5.54 -25.00
C ASP A 29 -9.93 4.05 -24.73
N GLY A 30 -8.85 3.51 -25.31
CA GLY A 30 -8.51 2.08 -25.27
C GLY A 30 -9.04 1.27 -26.47
N LEU A 31 -9.85 1.86 -27.36
CA LEU A 31 -10.27 1.20 -28.60
C LEU A 31 -9.13 1.25 -29.62
N LEU A 32 -8.69 0.09 -30.13
CA LEU A 32 -7.55 -0.05 -31.07
C LEU A 32 -6.22 0.55 -30.58
N GLY A 33 -6.04 0.70 -29.26
CA GLY A 33 -4.87 1.35 -28.67
C GLY A 33 -4.83 2.87 -28.83
N MET A 34 -5.94 3.49 -29.26
CA MET A 34 -6.10 4.95 -29.31
C MET A 34 -6.66 5.46 -27.98
N GLY A 35 -6.10 6.57 -27.47
CA GLY A 35 -6.52 7.22 -26.22
C GLY A 35 -5.69 6.81 -24.99
N LYS A 36 -5.80 7.60 -23.91
CA LYS A 36 -5.11 7.34 -22.63
C LYS A 36 -6.01 6.50 -21.73
N ALA A 37 -5.80 5.19 -21.75
CA ALA A 37 -6.56 4.31 -20.87
C ALA A 37 -6.21 4.59 -19.39
N PRO A 38 -7.18 4.80 -18.48
CA PRO A 38 -6.94 5.18 -17.09
C PRO A 38 -5.95 4.28 -16.36
N GLN A 39 -5.90 2.98 -16.69
CA GLN A 39 -4.96 2.01 -16.12
C GLN A 39 -3.48 2.22 -16.48
N HIS A 40 -3.19 3.10 -17.45
CA HIS A 40 -1.84 3.42 -17.91
C HIS A 40 -1.48 4.88 -17.63
N ASP A 41 -2.29 5.59 -16.84
CA ASP A 41 -2.00 6.98 -16.52
C ASP A 41 -0.76 7.08 -15.59
N PRO A 42 0.15 8.05 -15.83
CA PRO A 42 1.33 8.25 -14.99
C PRO A 42 1.05 8.51 -13.50
N CYS A 43 -0.16 8.90 -13.12
CA CYS A 43 -0.51 9.10 -11.71
C CYS A 43 -0.27 7.85 -10.85
N HIS A 44 -0.38 6.65 -11.43
CA HIS A 44 -0.13 5.38 -10.75
C HIS A 44 1.34 5.24 -10.33
N GLU A 45 2.27 5.53 -11.24
CA GLU A 45 3.71 5.50 -10.95
C GLU A 45 4.10 6.63 -9.99
N ALA A 46 3.54 7.83 -10.19
CA ALA A 46 3.78 8.96 -9.29
C ALA A 46 3.32 8.64 -7.85
N PHE A 47 2.15 8.03 -7.68
CA PHE A 47 1.66 7.60 -6.38
C PHE A 47 2.57 6.57 -5.72
N ASP A 48 3.03 5.57 -6.47
CA ASP A 48 3.97 4.56 -5.96
C ASP A 48 5.26 5.20 -5.44
N GLN A 49 5.87 6.11 -6.21
CA GLN A 49 7.09 6.83 -5.83
C GLN A 49 6.88 7.73 -4.62
N GLN A 50 5.72 8.39 -4.50
CA GLN A 50 5.39 9.23 -3.36
C GLN A 50 5.20 8.43 -2.08
N VAL A 51 4.55 7.27 -2.16
CA VAL A 51 4.42 6.34 -1.01
C VAL A 51 5.78 5.83 -0.58
N GLU A 52 6.64 5.42 -1.53
CA GLU A 52 8.00 4.98 -1.24
C GLU A 52 8.81 6.07 -0.52
N ALA A 53 8.78 7.30 -1.05
CA ALA A 53 9.47 8.44 -0.48
C ALA A 53 8.95 8.78 0.93
N CYS A 54 7.63 8.74 1.13
CA CYS A 54 7.01 8.97 2.42
C CYS A 54 7.49 7.93 3.45
N LEU A 55 7.41 6.63 3.13
CA LEU A 55 7.80 5.57 4.06
C LEU A 55 9.30 5.49 4.29
N SER A 56 10.12 5.78 3.28
CA SER A 56 11.57 5.87 3.42
C SER A 56 11.98 7.01 4.34
N SER A 57 11.37 8.19 4.16
CA SER A 57 11.58 9.35 5.03
C SER A 57 11.15 9.07 6.46
N ALA A 58 10.04 8.35 6.63
CA ALA A 58 9.55 7.96 7.94
C ALA A 58 10.50 6.97 8.62
N ALA A 59 10.91 5.91 7.93
CA ALA A 59 11.83 4.90 8.46
C ALA A 59 13.19 5.49 8.87
N ALA A 60 13.68 6.53 8.17
CA ALA A 60 14.92 7.23 8.51
C ALA A 60 14.83 8.09 9.78
N GLN A 61 13.62 8.36 10.31
CA GLN A 61 13.39 9.20 11.50
C GLN A 61 13.20 8.39 12.79
N GLU A 62 13.65 7.13 12.83
CA GLU A 62 13.58 6.26 14.03
C GLU A 62 12.16 6.13 14.61
N LEU A 63 11.17 5.82 13.76
CA LEU A 63 9.79 5.59 14.21
C LEU A 63 9.72 4.56 15.34
N SER A 64 8.84 4.81 16.30
CA SER A 64 8.41 3.78 17.24
C SER A 64 7.69 2.65 16.51
N SER A 65 7.71 1.45 17.10
CA SER A 65 6.92 0.32 16.58
C SER A 65 5.44 0.64 16.44
N SER A 66 4.88 1.54 17.27
CA SER A 66 3.48 1.93 17.17
C SER A 66 3.22 2.77 15.92
N GLU A 67 4.10 3.73 15.62
CA GLU A 67 3.99 4.57 14.42
C GLU A 67 4.19 3.75 13.15
N ALA A 68 5.19 2.87 13.14
CA ALA A 68 5.41 1.94 12.03
C ALA A 68 4.21 1.02 11.80
N SER A 69 3.58 0.52 12.87
CA SER A 69 2.35 -0.29 12.78
C SER A 69 1.20 0.51 12.17
N ASN A 70 0.99 1.74 12.64
CA ASN A 70 -0.09 2.60 12.15
C ASN A 70 0.05 2.91 10.66
N LEU A 71 1.27 3.25 10.20
CA LEU A 71 1.55 3.46 8.77
C LEU A 71 1.29 2.21 7.94
N ALA A 72 1.75 1.05 8.42
CA ALA A 72 1.50 -0.22 7.74
C ALA A 72 0.00 -0.54 7.67
N GLU A 73 -0.76 -0.34 8.73
CA GLU A 73 -2.20 -0.58 8.72
C GLU A 73 -2.94 0.31 7.73
N ILE A 74 -2.57 1.60 7.67
CA ILE A 74 -3.16 2.54 6.70
C ILE A 74 -2.91 2.04 5.29
N LEU A 75 -1.67 1.70 4.94
CA LEU A 75 -1.33 1.30 3.58
C LEU A 75 -1.99 -0.02 3.18
N LEU A 76 -1.92 -1.04 4.04
CA LEU A 76 -2.31 -2.42 3.70
C LEU A 76 -3.82 -2.68 3.63
N PHE A 77 -4.61 -1.81 4.24
CA PHE A 77 -6.06 -1.97 4.35
C PHE A 77 -6.86 -0.85 3.67
N SER A 78 -6.20 0.16 3.08
CA SER A 78 -6.91 1.28 2.44
C SER A 78 -7.84 0.85 1.31
N GLU A 79 -7.46 -0.15 0.49
CA GLU A 79 -8.33 -0.68 -0.56
C GLU A 79 -9.60 -1.32 0.01
N LYS A 80 -9.52 -1.95 1.19
CA LYS A 80 -10.64 -2.72 1.79
C LYS A 80 -11.66 -1.82 2.47
N LEU A 81 -11.26 -0.62 2.83
CA LEU A 81 -12.05 0.32 3.62
C LEU A 81 -12.83 1.31 2.74
N ARG A 82 -12.68 1.21 1.42
CA ARG A 82 -13.18 2.18 0.45
C ARG A 82 -13.75 1.45 -0.77
N ASP A 83 -14.76 2.04 -1.40
CA ASP A 83 -15.16 1.62 -2.74
C ASP A 83 -14.18 2.27 -3.72
N VAL A 84 -13.25 1.47 -4.27
CA VAL A 84 -12.18 1.96 -5.14
C VAL A 84 -12.32 1.38 -6.54
N PRO A 85 -12.08 2.19 -7.59
CA PRO A 85 -12.00 1.67 -8.95
C PRO A 85 -10.97 0.56 -9.07
N LEU A 86 -11.22 -0.42 -9.95
CA LEU A 86 -10.38 -1.62 -10.08
C LEU A 86 -8.90 -1.28 -10.33
N CYS A 87 -8.60 -0.30 -11.18
CA CYS A 87 -7.21 0.14 -11.44
C CYS A 87 -6.53 0.70 -10.19
N ALA A 88 -7.24 1.54 -9.42
CA ALA A 88 -6.74 2.05 -8.14
C ALA A 88 -6.55 0.94 -7.12
N GLY A 89 -7.48 -0.02 -7.03
CA GLY A 89 -7.38 -1.16 -6.14
C GLY A 89 -6.12 -1.99 -6.40
N TRP A 90 -5.77 -2.26 -7.66
CA TRP A 90 -4.53 -2.95 -8.01
C TRP A 90 -3.29 -2.18 -7.58
N MET A 91 -3.28 -0.86 -7.77
CA MET A 91 -2.14 -0.03 -7.38
C MET A 91 -2.00 0.08 -5.86
N LEU A 92 -3.11 0.23 -5.13
CA LEU A 92 -3.11 0.19 -3.66
C LEU A 92 -2.55 -1.13 -3.13
N ILE A 93 -2.82 -2.26 -3.78
CA ILE A 93 -2.20 -3.53 -3.42
C ILE A 93 -0.71 -3.57 -3.81
N ALA A 94 -0.33 -2.98 -4.94
CA ALA A 94 1.06 -2.97 -5.41
C ALA A 94 1.99 -2.23 -4.45
N VAL A 95 1.52 -1.11 -3.87
CA VAL A 95 2.30 -0.30 -2.91
C VAL A 95 2.48 -0.98 -1.54
N HIS A 96 1.79 -2.10 -1.26
CA HIS A 96 2.04 -2.90 -0.05
C HIS A 96 3.50 -3.33 0.09
N ARG A 97 4.25 -3.41 -1.03
CA ARG A 97 5.69 -3.71 -1.00
C ARG A 97 6.47 -2.71 -0.15
N HIS A 98 6.05 -1.45 -0.11
CA HIS A 98 6.73 -0.40 0.64
C HIS A 98 6.60 -0.58 2.15
N CYS A 99 5.65 -1.38 2.63
CA CYS A 99 5.59 -1.78 4.04
C CYS A 99 6.82 -2.60 4.49
N LEU A 100 7.58 -3.20 3.58
CA LEU A 100 8.82 -3.90 3.91
C LEU A 100 9.85 -2.97 4.60
N LEU A 101 9.80 -1.67 4.32
CA LEU A 101 10.62 -0.65 4.99
C LEU A 101 10.27 -0.51 6.48
N LEU A 102 9.02 -0.80 6.84
CA LEU A 102 8.49 -0.64 8.20
C LEU A 102 8.64 -1.91 9.04
N VAL A 103 8.67 -3.10 8.41
CA VAL A 103 8.74 -4.39 9.10
C VAL A 103 9.89 -4.48 10.12
N PRO A 104 11.13 -4.01 9.82
CA PRO A 104 12.22 -4.04 10.79
C PRO A 104 11.94 -3.23 12.07
N LEU A 105 11.13 -2.18 11.98
CA LEU A 105 10.80 -1.26 13.07
C LEU A 105 9.70 -1.79 14.00
N LEU A 106 8.95 -2.81 13.55
CA LEU A 106 7.92 -3.43 14.37
C LEU A 106 8.53 -4.19 15.53
N THR A 107 7.86 -4.24 16.68
CA THR A 107 8.11 -5.28 17.69
C THR A 107 7.62 -6.65 17.20
N ALA A 108 8.05 -7.72 17.87
CA ALA A 108 7.56 -9.08 17.59
C ALA A 108 6.03 -9.18 17.68
N GLN A 109 5.47 -8.56 18.73
CA GLN A 109 4.04 -8.56 18.98
C GLN A 109 3.29 -7.78 17.88
N ALA A 110 3.74 -6.57 17.56
CA ALA A 110 3.15 -5.79 16.46
C ALA A 110 3.23 -6.51 15.11
N ALA A 111 4.34 -7.19 14.82
CA ALA A 111 4.48 -7.99 13.60
C ALA A 111 3.53 -9.20 13.59
N ALA A 112 3.30 -9.85 14.74
CA ALA A 112 2.35 -10.96 14.88
C ALA A 112 0.90 -10.50 14.68
N ASP A 113 0.52 -9.38 15.28
CA ASP A 113 -0.82 -8.81 15.16
C ASP A 113 -1.10 -8.41 13.70
N LEU A 114 -0.14 -7.72 13.06
CA LEU A 114 -0.24 -7.33 11.65
C LEU A 114 -0.27 -8.56 10.73
N TYR A 115 0.54 -9.58 11.00
CA TYR A 115 0.55 -10.85 10.26
C TYR A 115 -0.82 -11.50 10.28
N GLU A 116 -1.43 -11.65 11.46
CA GLU A 116 -2.73 -12.31 11.61
C GLU A 116 -3.83 -11.54 10.90
N ARG A 117 -3.86 -10.22 11.03
CA ARG A 117 -4.85 -9.37 10.37
C ARG A 117 -4.69 -9.43 8.84
N TYR A 118 -3.47 -9.30 8.34
CA TYR A 118 -3.19 -9.31 6.91
C TYR A 118 -3.46 -10.69 6.28
N ARG A 119 -3.10 -11.78 6.98
CA ARG A 119 -3.39 -13.16 6.57
C ARG A 119 -4.89 -13.42 6.41
N LYS A 120 -5.71 -12.90 7.31
CA LYS A 120 -7.18 -13.03 7.26
C LYS A 120 -7.78 -12.20 6.13
N ALA A 121 -7.26 -10.99 5.93
CA ALA A 121 -7.68 -10.08 4.87
C ALA A 121 -7.36 -10.61 3.46
N TYR A 122 -6.25 -11.35 3.29
CA TYR A 122 -5.80 -11.91 2.02
C TYR A 122 -5.61 -13.43 2.14
N PRO A 123 -6.64 -14.25 1.80
CA PRO A 123 -6.58 -15.70 1.97
C PRO A 123 -5.61 -16.36 0.98
N ILE A 124 -5.00 -17.48 1.40
CA ILE A 124 -3.87 -18.12 0.71
C ILE A 124 -4.07 -18.35 -0.80
N HIS A 125 -5.27 -18.73 -1.21
CA HIS A 125 -5.60 -19.06 -2.61
C HIS A 125 -5.78 -17.82 -3.51
N ARG A 126 -5.76 -16.61 -2.94
CA ARG A 126 -5.87 -15.33 -3.69
C ARG A 126 -4.65 -14.43 -3.51
N ARG A 127 -3.60 -14.91 -2.83
CA ARG A 127 -2.44 -14.07 -2.51
C ARG A 127 -1.58 -13.79 -3.73
N LEU A 128 -1.39 -12.50 -4.00
CA LEU A 128 -0.42 -11.97 -4.94
C LEU A 128 1.02 -12.11 -4.41
N PRO A 129 2.05 -12.03 -5.28
CA PRO A 129 3.45 -12.10 -4.88
C PRO A 129 3.81 -11.15 -3.73
N VAL A 130 3.42 -9.87 -3.84
CA VAL A 130 3.70 -8.84 -2.81
C VAL A 130 3.10 -9.20 -1.44
N GLN A 131 1.91 -9.81 -1.41
CA GLN A 131 1.28 -10.25 -0.17
C GLN A 131 2.03 -11.42 0.47
N ARG A 132 2.56 -12.34 -0.34
CA ARG A 132 3.37 -13.47 0.16
C ARG A 132 4.70 -12.99 0.72
N GLU A 133 5.34 -12.04 0.04
CA GLU A 133 6.58 -11.42 0.48
C GLU A 133 6.41 -10.72 1.83
N LEU A 134 5.39 -9.87 1.97
CA LEU A 134 5.13 -9.18 3.23
C LEU A 134 4.83 -10.16 4.38
N LEU A 135 4.01 -11.18 4.16
CA LEU A 135 3.74 -12.20 5.17
C LEU A 135 5.00 -12.96 5.60
N LYS A 136 5.91 -13.23 4.65
CA LYS A 136 7.19 -13.87 4.94
C LYS A 136 8.08 -12.95 5.80
N ALA A 137 8.14 -11.67 5.46
CA ALA A 137 8.91 -10.68 6.22
C ALA A 137 8.36 -10.52 7.66
N LEU A 138 7.04 -10.42 7.82
CA LEU A 138 6.41 -10.38 9.14
C LEU A 138 6.71 -11.65 9.95
N GLN A 139 6.61 -12.83 9.32
CA GLN A 139 6.94 -14.09 9.99
C GLN A 139 8.41 -14.17 10.43
N GLN A 140 9.33 -13.65 9.63
CA GLN A 140 10.74 -13.54 10.02
C GLN A 140 10.92 -12.58 11.19
N ARG A 141 10.24 -11.42 11.17
CA ARG A 141 10.31 -10.44 12.25
C ARG A 141 9.83 -10.98 13.59
N ILE A 142 8.79 -11.81 13.58
CA ILE A 142 8.28 -12.52 14.76
C ILE A 142 9.34 -13.46 15.33
N LYS A 143 10.02 -14.24 14.47
CA LYS A 143 11.02 -15.23 14.88
C LYS A 143 12.27 -14.59 15.50
N LEU A 144 12.78 -13.53 14.88
CA LEU A 144 14.01 -12.85 15.31
C LEU A 144 13.97 -12.24 16.72
N ALA A 145 12.80 -12.17 17.35
CA ALA A 145 12.66 -11.69 18.72
C ALA A 145 12.47 -12.81 19.76
N GLY A 146 12.39 -14.06 19.31
CA GLY A 146 12.32 -15.25 20.16
C GLY A 146 13.68 -15.93 20.38
N ASP A 147 14.72 -15.47 19.67
CA ASP A 147 16.13 -15.86 19.83
C ASP A 147 16.87 -14.82 20.68
#